data_AF-A0A3L8S610-F1
#
_entry.id   AF-A0A3L8S610-F1
#
_cell.length_a   1.000
_cell.length_b   1.000
_cell.length_c   1.000
_cell.angle_alpha   90.00
_cell.angle_beta   90.00
_cell.angle_gamma   90.00
#
_symmetry.space_group_name_H-M   'P 1'
#
loop_
_entity.id
_entity.type
_entity.pdbx_description
1 polymer ?
#
loop_
_entity_poly.entity_id
_entity_poly.type
_entity_poly.pdbx_seq_one_letter_code
_entity_poly.pdbx_strand_id
1 'polypeptide(L)'
;MGAAVPGRCAGPLPARPGTPEHAASAPAPRPSRMELRAGDSWGIFTFLCAALCNLPALPALNCSEDLGAGQSIQQTYDLTRYLEHQLRTLAGTYLNYLGPPFNEPDFNPPRLARAERVPSATVDLDLWRGLTDNARLAANYRAYSRLLCYLRVLDGQVGMAELRHRLSHFCASLQGLVLSIGGVMSSLGYPLPAGPAGPPTPPGAPAAPNDFLKKMDDFWLLKELQTWLWRSAKDFNRLKKKVPPAVVTLRLEARGF
;
A
#
# COMPACT_ATOMS: atom_id res chain seq x y z
N MET A 1 24.58 12.43 -68.19
CA MET A 1 24.06 13.73 -68.68
C MET A 1 22.64 13.90 -68.12
N GLY A 2 22.16 15.04 -67.60
CA GLY A 2 22.74 16.33 -67.20
C GLY A 2 21.91 16.90 -66.01
N ALA A 3 22.42 17.81 -65.15
CA ALA A 3 22.38 19.28 -65.28
C ALA A 3 20.95 19.88 -65.36
N ALA A 4 20.53 20.93 -64.63
CA ALA A 4 21.16 21.75 -63.58
C ALA A 4 20.10 22.56 -62.74
N VAL A 5 20.56 23.45 -61.84
CA VAL A 5 19.82 24.19 -60.76
C VAL A 5 20.62 25.51 -60.49
N PRO A 6 20.09 26.66 -59.97
CA PRO A 6 18.78 27.01 -59.37
C PRO A 6 18.06 28.27 -59.98
N GLY A 7 17.04 28.81 -59.29
CA GLY A 7 16.48 30.17 -59.45
C GLY A 7 16.10 30.82 -58.09
N ARG A 8 16.12 32.16 -57.97
CA ARG A 8 16.00 32.91 -56.67
C ARG A 8 15.39 34.33 -56.86
N CYS A 9 15.28 35.10 -55.76
CA CYS A 9 14.87 36.54 -55.62
C CYS A 9 13.34 36.80 -55.48
N ALA A 10 12.84 37.82 -54.73
CA ALA A 10 13.41 38.74 -53.72
C ALA A 10 12.29 39.36 -52.80
N GLY A 11 12.64 40.18 -51.78
CA GLY A 11 11.71 40.85 -50.84
C GLY A 11 11.16 42.23 -51.32
N PRO A 12 10.76 43.21 -50.44
CA PRO A 12 11.11 43.39 -49.01
C PRO A 12 9.97 43.90 -48.04
N LEU A 13 10.36 44.26 -46.80
CA LEU A 13 9.66 45.04 -45.74
C LEU A 13 9.90 46.58 -45.89
N PRO A 14 9.36 47.55 -45.09
CA PRO A 14 8.87 47.55 -43.68
C PRO A 14 7.40 48.10 -43.53
N ALA A 15 6.86 48.86 -42.54
CA ALA A 15 7.35 49.64 -41.37
C ALA A 15 6.27 49.97 -40.29
N ARG A 16 6.62 50.85 -39.32
CA ARG A 16 5.81 51.53 -38.26
C ARG A 16 6.42 52.95 -38.03
N PRO A 17 5.72 54.03 -37.61
CA PRO A 17 5.40 54.28 -36.16
C PRO A 17 4.23 55.29 -35.87
N GLY A 18 4.01 55.69 -34.59
CA GLY A 18 3.48 57.04 -34.22
C GLY A 18 2.26 57.15 -33.26
N THR A 19 2.36 58.01 -32.22
CA THR A 19 1.31 58.49 -31.26
C THR A 19 1.58 59.97 -30.90
N PRO A 20 0.55 60.84 -30.65
CA PRO A 20 -0.05 61.11 -29.31
C PRO A 20 -1.61 61.29 -29.36
N GLU A 21 -2.43 61.56 -28.31
CA GLU A 21 -2.33 61.71 -26.83
C GLU A 21 -2.74 63.09 -26.22
N HIS A 22 -4.05 63.31 -25.98
CA HIS A 22 -4.69 64.33 -25.12
C HIS A 22 -6.10 63.84 -24.71
N ALA A 23 -6.79 64.14 -23.60
CA ALA A 23 -6.52 64.64 -22.23
C ALA A 23 -7.76 65.46 -21.76
N ALA A 24 -8.52 65.02 -20.74
CA ALA A 24 -9.29 65.89 -19.81
C ALA A 24 -10.17 65.15 -18.77
N SER A 25 -10.28 65.78 -17.58
CA SER A 25 -11.40 65.77 -16.61
C SER A 25 -11.59 64.60 -15.61
N ALA A 26 -11.79 65.00 -14.35
CA ALA A 26 -12.31 64.23 -13.20
C ALA A 26 -13.02 65.23 -12.25
N PRO A 27 -14.03 64.80 -11.45
CA PRO A 27 -13.75 64.57 -10.03
C PRO A 27 -14.53 63.39 -9.38
N ALA A 28 -14.30 63.16 -8.09
CA ALA A 28 -14.85 62.10 -7.23
C ALA A 28 -16.04 62.64 -6.35
N PRO A 29 -16.68 61.89 -5.41
CA PRO A 29 -16.36 60.54 -4.88
C PRO A 29 -17.52 59.55 -4.55
N ARG A 30 -17.14 58.26 -4.35
CA ARG A 30 -17.61 57.23 -3.36
C ARG A 30 -19.12 57.06 -3.05
N PRO A 31 -19.66 55.82 -2.94
CA PRO A 31 -19.18 54.88 -1.92
C PRO A 31 -19.06 53.38 -2.30
N SER A 32 -18.51 52.64 -1.34
CA SER A 32 -18.24 51.21 -1.23
C SER A 32 -19.18 50.25 -1.97
N ARG A 33 -18.59 49.39 -2.83
CA ARG A 33 -19.18 48.10 -3.24
C ARG A 33 -18.39 46.98 -2.56
N MET A 34 -19.08 46.02 -1.95
CA MET A 34 -18.44 44.88 -1.29
C MET A 34 -17.70 43.99 -2.31
N GLU A 35 -16.40 43.79 -2.09
CA GLU A 35 -15.71 42.63 -2.63
C GLU A 35 -16.07 41.41 -1.77
N LEU A 36 -16.97 40.56 -2.26
CA LEU A 36 -17.14 39.19 -1.76
C LEU A 36 -15.93 38.37 -2.19
N ARG A 37 -14.82 38.54 -1.47
CA ARG A 37 -13.59 37.78 -1.64
C ARG A 37 -13.88 36.29 -1.43
N ALA A 38 -13.54 35.46 -2.42
CA ALA A 38 -13.78 34.02 -2.35
C ALA A 38 -13.08 33.41 -1.12
N GLY A 39 -13.79 32.53 -0.41
CA GLY A 39 -13.45 32.17 0.97
C GLY A 39 -12.18 31.34 1.13
N ASP A 40 -11.42 31.66 2.19
CA ASP A 40 -10.20 30.94 2.58
C ASP A 40 -10.52 29.58 3.21
N SER A 41 -10.79 28.56 2.38
CA SER A 41 -11.05 27.18 2.82
C SER A 41 -9.93 26.58 3.71
N TRP A 42 -8.72 27.14 3.64
CA TRP A 42 -7.61 26.80 4.54
C TRP A 42 -7.89 27.17 6.00
N GLY A 43 -8.58 28.27 6.28
CA GLY A 43 -8.88 28.70 7.66
C GLY A 43 -9.80 27.71 8.40
N ILE A 44 -10.74 27.09 7.69
CA ILE A 44 -11.60 26.04 8.23
C ILE A 44 -10.77 24.77 8.52
N PHE A 45 -9.87 24.41 7.61
CA PHE A 45 -9.03 23.21 7.76
C PHE A 45 -8.02 23.35 8.92
N THR A 46 -7.37 24.51 9.05
CA THR A 46 -6.46 24.78 10.18
C THR A 46 -7.20 24.88 11.50
N PHE A 47 -8.41 25.46 11.54
CA PHE A 47 -9.24 25.49 12.74
C PHE A 47 -9.71 24.10 13.17
N LEU A 48 -10.11 23.24 12.23
CA LEU A 48 -10.46 21.83 12.52
C LEU A 48 -9.25 21.04 13.04
N CYS A 49 -8.07 21.17 12.41
CA CYS A 49 -6.85 20.57 12.92
C CYS A 49 -6.47 21.09 14.31
N ALA A 50 -6.57 22.41 14.55
CA ALA A 50 -6.28 22.99 15.85
C ALA A 50 -7.25 22.50 16.94
N ALA A 51 -8.56 22.41 16.64
CA ALA A 51 -9.56 21.87 17.56
C ALA A 51 -9.30 20.39 17.90
N LEU A 52 -8.99 19.55 16.91
CA LEU A 52 -8.62 18.16 17.12
C LEU A 52 -7.35 17.99 17.96
N CYS A 53 -6.34 18.85 17.76
CA CYS A 53 -5.08 18.81 18.51
C CYS A 53 -5.16 19.40 19.93
N ASN A 54 -6.22 20.14 20.28
CA ASN A 54 -6.39 20.81 21.58
C ASN A 54 -7.59 20.29 22.40
N LEU A 55 -8.18 19.14 22.02
CA LEU A 55 -9.14 18.46 22.87
C LEU A 55 -8.45 17.96 24.16
N PRO A 56 -8.82 18.45 25.36
CA PRO A 56 -8.33 17.85 26.59
C PRO A 56 -8.87 16.42 26.70
N ALA A 57 -8.04 15.49 27.19
CA ALA A 57 -8.39 14.07 27.27
C ALA A 57 -9.49 13.83 28.32
N LEU A 58 -10.75 13.94 27.89
CA LEU A 58 -11.93 13.61 28.72
C LEU A 58 -11.97 12.09 28.96
N PRO A 59 -12.06 11.62 30.23
CA PRO A 59 -12.08 10.18 30.54
C PRO A 59 -13.22 9.38 29.89
N ALA A 60 -14.27 10.04 29.40
CA ALA A 60 -15.43 9.42 28.77
C ALA A 60 -15.16 8.73 27.41
N LEU A 61 -13.99 8.92 26.79
CA LEU A 61 -13.64 8.28 25.51
C LEU A 61 -13.09 6.85 25.63
N ASN A 62 -12.75 6.41 26.85
CA ASN A 62 -12.08 5.12 27.13
C ASN A 62 -12.90 3.88 26.71
N CYS A 63 -14.20 4.05 26.41
CA CYS A 63 -15.06 2.99 25.88
C CYS A 63 -14.92 2.75 24.36
N SER A 64 -14.20 3.60 23.60
CA SER A 64 -14.07 3.43 22.14
C SER A 64 -12.95 2.46 21.72
N GLU A 65 -11.90 2.30 22.51
CA GLU A 65 -10.68 1.61 22.08
C GLU A 65 -10.87 0.08 21.95
N ASP A 66 -11.56 -0.54 22.92
CA ASP A 66 -11.87 -1.98 22.91
C ASP A 66 -12.85 -2.35 21.77
N LEU A 67 -13.77 -1.44 21.43
CA LEU A 67 -14.67 -1.56 20.27
C LEU A 67 -13.89 -1.54 18.94
N GLY A 68 -12.95 -0.60 18.81
CA GLY A 68 -12.10 -0.44 17.62
C GLY A 68 -11.16 -1.62 17.39
N ALA A 69 -10.54 -2.14 18.44
CA ALA A 69 -9.62 -3.28 18.35
C ALA A 69 -10.31 -4.53 17.77
N GLY A 70 -11.46 -4.91 18.31
CA GLY A 70 -12.23 -6.07 17.84
C GLY A 70 -12.65 -5.96 16.37
N GLN A 71 -13.12 -4.78 15.94
CA GLN A 71 -13.49 -4.52 14.54
C GLN A 71 -12.27 -4.54 13.60
N SER A 72 -11.16 -3.93 14.01
CA SER A 72 -9.91 -3.89 13.23
C SER A 72 -9.32 -5.28 13.01
N ILE A 73 -9.34 -6.14 14.03
CA ILE A 73 -8.91 -7.55 13.91
C ILE A 73 -9.80 -8.32 12.92
N GLN A 74 -11.12 -8.10 12.94
CA GLN A 74 -12.05 -8.73 12.00
C GLN A 74 -11.78 -8.28 10.56
N GLN A 75 -11.64 -6.98 10.31
CA GLN A 75 -11.30 -6.43 8.99
C GLN A 75 -9.96 -6.96 8.46
N THR A 76 -8.94 -7.03 9.34
CA THR A 76 -7.62 -7.58 9.01
C THR A 76 -7.71 -9.08 8.64
N TYR A 77 -8.53 -9.84 9.37
CA TYR A 77 -8.80 -11.25 9.06
C TYR A 77 -9.50 -11.43 7.71
N ASP A 78 -10.57 -10.68 7.45
CA ASP A 78 -11.34 -10.80 6.20
C ASP A 78 -10.50 -10.40 4.98
N LEU A 79 -9.68 -9.36 5.09
CA LEU A 79 -8.70 -8.98 4.06
C LEU A 79 -7.62 -10.06 3.85
N THR A 80 -7.16 -10.71 4.92
CA THR A 80 -6.24 -11.86 4.82
C THR A 80 -6.89 -13.03 4.07
N ARG A 81 -8.16 -13.34 4.34
CA ARG A 81 -8.91 -14.40 3.66
C ARG A 81 -9.23 -14.06 2.19
N TYR A 82 -9.52 -12.80 1.90
CA TYR A 82 -9.66 -12.29 0.54
C TYR A 82 -8.34 -12.47 -0.25
N LEU A 83 -7.22 -12.06 0.32
CA LEU A 83 -5.89 -12.24 -0.27
C LEU A 83 -5.54 -13.72 -0.46
N GLU A 84 -5.87 -14.60 0.48
CA GLU A 84 -5.66 -16.06 0.32
C GLU A 84 -6.45 -16.62 -0.87
N HIS A 85 -7.67 -16.13 -1.12
CA HIS A 85 -8.47 -16.51 -2.28
C HIS A 85 -7.89 -15.95 -3.58
N GLN A 86 -7.60 -14.64 -3.64
CA GLN A 86 -7.02 -13.99 -4.82
C GLN A 86 -5.68 -14.61 -5.21
N LEU A 87 -4.84 -14.97 -4.24
CA LEU A 87 -3.53 -15.57 -4.50
C LEU A 87 -3.63 -16.93 -5.19
N ARG A 88 -4.63 -17.76 -4.88
CA ARG A 88 -4.80 -19.07 -5.54
C ARG A 88 -5.00 -18.89 -7.04
N THR A 89 -5.87 -17.97 -7.42
CA THR A 89 -6.14 -17.62 -8.83
C THR A 89 -4.91 -16.99 -9.48
N LEU A 90 -4.32 -15.98 -8.83
CA LEU A 90 -3.15 -15.25 -9.31
C LEU A 90 -1.94 -16.18 -9.53
N ALA A 91 -1.61 -17.02 -8.55
CA ALA A 91 -0.51 -17.98 -8.67
C ALA A 91 -0.79 -19.02 -9.75
N GLY A 92 -2.04 -19.50 -9.89
CA GLY A 92 -2.44 -20.37 -11.00
C GLY A 92 -2.19 -19.73 -12.37
N THR A 93 -2.61 -18.47 -12.57
CA THR A 93 -2.34 -17.73 -13.83
C THR A 93 -0.85 -17.46 -14.03
N TYR A 94 -0.13 -17.08 -12.97
CA TYR A 94 1.30 -16.76 -13.04
C TYR A 94 2.15 -17.98 -13.39
N LEU A 95 1.94 -19.13 -12.73
CA LEU A 95 2.68 -20.36 -12.99
C LEU A 95 2.41 -20.90 -14.40
N ASN A 96 1.16 -20.83 -14.89
CA ASN A 96 0.87 -21.17 -16.29
C ASN A 96 1.52 -20.20 -17.29
N TYR A 97 1.73 -18.94 -16.94
CA TYR A 97 2.52 -17.99 -17.74
C TYR A 97 4.03 -18.30 -17.71
N LEU A 98 4.56 -18.92 -16.65
CA LEU A 98 5.96 -19.36 -16.60
C LEU A 98 6.23 -20.56 -17.52
N GLY A 99 5.23 -21.44 -17.69
CA GLY A 99 5.29 -22.70 -18.43
C GLY A 99 6.00 -23.83 -17.67
N PRO A 100 6.15 -25.01 -18.30
CA PRO A 100 6.83 -26.16 -17.69
C PRO A 100 8.27 -25.84 -17.26
N PRO A 101 8.75 -26.37 -16.12
CA PRO A 101 8.02 -27.26 -15.19
C PRO A 101 7.16 -26.52 -14.16
N PHE A 102 7.13 -25.19 -14.16
CA PHE A 102 6.55 -24.38 -13.07
C PHE A 102 5.03 -24.53 -12.92
N ASN A 103 4.31 -24.99 -13.94
CA ASN A 103 2.89 -25.30 -13.90
C ASN A 103 2.55 -26.79 -13.70
N GLU A 104 3.56 -27.66 -13.55
CA GLU A 104 3.37 -29.09 -13.30
C GLU A 104 3.03 -29.32 -11.81
N PRO A 105 2.07 -30.21 -11.47
CA PRO A 105 1.54 -30.34 -10.11
C PRO A 105 2.53 -31.00 -9.13
N ASP A 106 3.43 -31.82 -9.64
CA ASP A 106 4.48 -32.57 -8.97
C ASP A 106 5.83 -31.83 -8.93
N PHE A 107 5.96 -30.69 -9.61
CA PHE A 107 7.18 -29.87 -9.59
C PHE A 107 7.43 -29.26 -8.21
N ASN A 108 8.36 -29.86 -7.48
CA ASN A 108 8.83 -29.43 -6.17
C ASN A 108 10.36 -29.21 -6.20
N PRO A 109 10.83 -28.06 -6.74
CA PRO A 109 12.26 -27.77 -6.82
C PRO A 109 12.90 -27.61 -5.43
N PRO A 110 14.22 -27.79 -5.28
CA PRO A 110 14.89 -27.42 -4.05
C PRO A 110 14.76 -25.92 -3.77
N ARG A 111 14.76 -25.53 -2.50
CA ARG A 111 14.82 -24.12 -2.10
C ARG A 111 16.23 -23.59 -2.29
N LEU A 112 16.39 -22.47 -2.99
CA LEU A 112 17.68 -21.81 -3.13
C LEU A 112 17.96 -20.82 -1.99
N ALA A 113 19.24 -20.64 -1.66
CA ALA A 113 19.72 -19.62 -0.71
C ALA A 113 19.39 -18.15 -1.08
N ARG A 114 18.88 -17.91 -2.30
CA ARG A 114 18.29 -16.63 -2.69
C ARG A 114 16.82 -16.53 -2.27
N ALA A 115 16.03 -17.60 -2.45
CA ALA A 115 14.66 -17.74 -1.95
C ALA A 115 14.58 -17.87 -0.41
N GLU A 116 15.69 -18.09 0.29
CA GLU A 116 15.80 -17.91 1.76
C GLU A 116 15.76 -16.44 2.20
N ARG A 117 16.00 -15.48 1.29
CA ARG A 117 15.82 -14.04 1.55
C ARG A 117 14.35 -13.63 1.55
N VAL A 118 13.48 -14.44 0.94
CA VAL A 118 12.02 -14.33 1.09
C VAL A 118 11.66 -14.77 2.52
N PRO A 119 10.90 -13.98 3.30
CA PRO A 119 10.54 -14.34 4.67
C PRO A 119 9.84 -15.70 4.73
N SER A 120 10.37 -16.66 5.49
CA SER A 120 9.80 -18.01 5.56
C SER A 120 8.69 -18.15 6.60
N ALA A 121 7.57 -18.73 6.19
CA ALA A 121 6.50 -19.20 7.05
C ALA A 121 6.67 -20.65 7.53
N THR A 122 7.75 -21.35 7.12
CA THR A 122 8.03 -22.76 7.49
C THR A 122 8.75 -22.93 8.83
N VAL A 123 8.72 -21.91 9.69
CA VAL A 123 9.09 -22.02 11.11
C VAL A 123 8.20 -23.07 11.78
N ASP A 124 8.77 -23.86 12.70
CA ASP A 124 8.04 -24.87 13.45
C ASP A 124 6.70 -24.35 14.04
N LEU A 125 5.68 -25.20 13.97
CA LEU A 125 4.30 -24.84 14.28
C LEU A 125 4.11 -24.57 15.77
N ASP A 126 4.76 -25.34 16.64
CA ASP A 126 4.58 -25.20 18.09
C ASP A 126 5.45 -24.08 18.66
N LEU A 127 6.65 -23.87 18.10
CA LEU A 127 7.45 -22.66 18.34
C LEU A 127 6.67 -21.39 17.92
N TRP A 128 5.98 -21.39 16.77
CA TRP A 128 5.13 -20.27 16.37
C TRP A 128 3.91 -20.06 17.28
N ARG A 129 3.26 -21.15 17.72
CA ARG A 129 2.13 -21.09 18.67
C ARG A 129 2.54 -20.56 20.04
N GLY A 130 3.75 -20.89 20.49
CA GLY A 130 4.34 -20.48 21.76
C GLY A 130 4.69 -18.99 21.86
N LEU A 131 4.85 -18.29 20.73
CA LEU A 131 5.10 -16.84 20.73
C LEU A 131 3.98 -16.02 21.42
N THR A 132 4.29 -14.79 21.80
CA THR A 132 3.28 -13.79 22.18
C THR A 132 2.49 -13.31 20.96
N ASP A 133 1.31 -12.72 21.17
CA ASP A 133 0.50 -12.20 20.06
C ASP A 133 1.18 -11.01 19.37
N ASN A 134 1.81 -10.12 20.14
CA ASN A 134 2.70 -9.07 19.64
C ASN A 134 3.80 -9.66 18.74
N ALA A 135 4.53 -10.68 19.19
CA ALA A 135 5.61 -11.27 18.39
C ALA A 135 5.10 -11.88 17.06
N ARG A 136 3.90 -12.46 17.04
CA ARG A 136 3.26 -12.92 15.79
C ARG A 136 2.86 -11.77 14.88
N LEU A 137 2.18 -10.74 15.40
CA LEU A 137 1.79 -9.56 14.63
C LEU A 137 3.01 -8.84 14.04
N ALA A 138 4.06 -8.65 14.85
CA ALA A 138 5.34 -8.07 14.44
C ALA A 138 6.03 -8.88 13.32
N ALA A 139 6.00 -10.22 13.40
CA ALA A 139 6.54 -11.08 12.36
C ALA A 139 5.69 -11.05 11.08
N ASN A 140 4.35 -11.10 11.18
CA ASN A 140 3.44 -10.94 10.04
C ASN A 140 3.66 -9.59 9.33
N TYR A 141 3.73 -8.49 10.08
CA TYR A 141 4.00 -7.14 9.56
C TYR A 141 5.33 -7.08 8.79
N ARG A 142 6.42 -7.57 9.38
CA ARG A 142 7.75 -7.65 8.74
C ARG A 142 7.75 -8.53 7.49
N ALA A 143 7.03 -9.66 7.52
CA ALA A 143 6.94 -10.58 6.41
C ALA A 143 6.21 -9.95 5.21
N TYR A 144 4.98 -9.48 5.41
CA TYR A 144 4.19 -8.87 4.33
C TYR A 144 4.83 -7.61 3.76
N SER A 145 5.48 -6.79 4.60
CA SER A 145 6.24 -5.62 4.13
C SER A 145 7.35 -6.01 3.13
N ARG A 146 8.08 -7.09 3.40
CA ARG A 146 9.15 -7.59 2.51
C ARG A 146 8.58 -8.32 1.28
N LEU A 147 7.54 -9.14 1.46
CA LEU A 147 6.86 -9.84 0.37
C LEU A 147 6.27 -8.85 -0.66
N LEU A 148 5.69 -7.74 -0.19
CA LEU A 148 5.20 -6.65 -1.03
C LEU A 148 6.31 -5.98 -1.85
N CYS A 149 7.53 -5.83 -1.32
CA CYS A 149 8.67 -5.34 -2.09
C CYS A 149 9.03 -6.28 -3.25
N TYR A 150 9.08 -7.59 -3.01
CA TYR A 150 9.37 -8.57 -4.06
C TYR A 150 8.27 -8.63 -5.12
N LEU A 151 6.99 -8.63 -4.73
CA LEU A 151 5.85 -8.64 -5.66
C LEU A 151 5.82 -7.41 -6.57
N ARG A 152 6.19 -6.22 -6.07
CA ARG A 152 6.29 -5.00 -6.89
C ARG A 152 7.41 -5.04 -7.94
N VAL A 153 8.53 -5.72 -7.65
CA VAL A 153 9.59 -5.97 -8.63
C VAL A 153 9.10 -6.94 -9.71
N LEU A 154 8.35 -7.98 -9.32
CA LEU A 154 7.75 -8.96 -10.20
C LEU A 154 6.66 -8.33 -11.11
N ASP A 155 5.79 -7.47 -10.58
CA ASP A 155 4.76 -6.72 -11.34
C ASP A 155 5.39 -5.90 -12.49
N GLY A 156 6.47 -5.16 -12.20
CA GLY A 156 7.23 -4.39 -13.18
C GLY A 156 7.97 -5.21 -14.25
N GLN A 157 7.97 -6.54 -14.15
CA GLN A 157 8.67 -7.46 -15.05
C GLN A 157 7.73 -8.33 -15.90
N VAL A 158 6.43 -8.35 -15.60
CA VAL A 158 5.44 -9.15 -16.35
C VAL A 158 5.03 -8.45 -17.64
N GLY A 159 5.24 -9.13 -18.78
CA GLY A 159 4.83 -8.63 -20.11
C GLY A 159 3.32 -8.67 -20.35
N MET A 160 2.60 -9.61 -19.73
CA MET A 160 1.16 -9.80 -19.94
C MET A 160 0.30 -8.79 -19.15
N ALA A 161 -0.48 -7.98 -19.86
CA ALA A 161 -1.24 -6.87 -19.27
C ALA A 161 -2.28 -7.32 -18.22
N GLU A 162 -3.01 -8.41 -18.49
CA GLU A 162 -4.01 -8.97 -17.56
C GLU A 162 -3.37 -9.49 -16.26
N LEU A 163 -2.22 -10.17 -16.38
CA LEU A 163 -1.48 -10.69 -15.23
C LEU A 163 -0.88 -9.55 -14.40
N ARG A 164 -0.38 -8.49 -15.05
CA ARG A 164 0.07 -7.25 -14.40
C ARG A 164 -1.08 -6.53 -13.68
N HIS A 165 -2.26 -6.43 -14.29
CA HIS A 165 -3.42 -5.83 -13.63
C HIS A 165 -3.78 -6.57 -12.33
N ARG A 166 -3.78 -7.91 -12.37
CA ARG A 166 -4.01 -8.76 -11.18
C ARG A 166 -2.90 -8.63 -10.14
N LEU A 167 -1.64 -8.58 -10.54
CA LEU A 167 -0.49 -8.38 -9.65
C LEU A 167 -0.53 -7.01 -8.96
N SER A 168 -0.79 -5.94 -9.71
CA SER A 168 -0.87 -4.58 -9.19
C SER A 168 -2.04 -4.43 -8.19
N HIS A 169 -3.22 -4.97 -8.54
CA HIS A 169 -4.37 -5.04 -7.62
C HIS A 169 -4.05 -5.83 -6.35
N PHE A 170 -3.38 -6.97 -6.48
CA PHE A 170 -2.95 -7.78 -5.35
C PHE A 170 -1.93 -7.03 -4.46
N CYS A 171 -0.98 -6.31 -5.06
CA CYS A 171 -0.01 -5.48 -4.32
C CYS A 171 -0.69 -4.36 -3.53
N ALA A 172 -1.69 -3.68 -4.11
CA ALA A 172 -2.49 -2.68 -3.39
C ALA A 172 -3.28 -3.30 -2.23
N SER A 173 -3.90 -4.47 -2.46
CA SER A 173 -4.63 -5.23 -1.42
C SER A 173 -3.70 -5.69 -0.28
N LEU A 174 -2.49 -6.15 -0.61
CA LEU A 174 -1.48 -6.57 0.36
C LEU A 174 -0.87 -5.40 1.14
N GLN A 175 -0.71 -4.23 0.50
CA GLN A 175 -0.38 -2.98 1.20
C GLN A 175 -1.46 -2.60 2.22
N GLY A 176 -2.74 -2.77 1.85
CA GLY A 176 -3.87 -2.64 2.78
C GLY A 176 -3.73 -3.56 3.99
N LEU A 177 -3.33 -4.82 3.79
CA LEU A 177 -3.09 -5.76 4.89
C LEU A 177 -1.92 -5.32 5.79
N VAL A 178 -0.80 -4.86 5.24
CA VAL A 178 0.34 -4.34 6.02
C VAL A 178 -0.09 -3.17 6.92
N LEU A 179 -0.88 -2.24 6.37
CA LEU A 179 -1.42 -1.10 7.13
C LEU A 179 -2.43 -1.53 8.20
N SER A 180 -3.34 -2.46 7.88
CA SER A 180 -4.34 -2.99 8.81
C SER A 180 -3.69 -3.74 9.99
N ILE A 181 -2.62 -4.51 9.73
CA ILE A 181 -1.83 -5.14 10.79
C ILE A 181 -1.15 -4.08 11.67
N GLY A 182 -0.63 -3.01 11.08
CA GLY A 182 -0.11 -1.86 11.83
C GLY A 182 -1.18 -1.23 12.73
N GLY A 183 -2.40 -1.05 12.23
CA GLY A 183 -3.56 -0.58 13.00
C GLY A 183 -3.91 -1.49 14.17
N VAL A 184 -3.95 -2.81 13.95
CA VAL A 184 -4.17 -3.82 15.01
C VAL A 184 -3.04 -3.83 16.04
N MET A 185 -1.79 -3.58 15.65
CA MET A 185 -0.69 -3.44 16.61
C MET A 185 -0.88 -2.18 17.46
N SER A 186 -1.19 -1.03 16.86
CA SER A 186 -1.43 0.22 17.58
C SER A 186 -2.62 0.13 18.55
N SER A 187 -3.76 -0.45 18.13
CA SER A 187 -4.95 -0.58 18.99
C SER A 187 -4.81 -1.60 20.12
N LEU A 188 -3.77 -2.45 20.08
CA LEU A 188 -3.39 -3.36 21.17
C LEU A 188 -2.18 -2.85 21.97
N GLY A 189 -1.76 -1.59 21.77
CA GLY A 189 -0.63 -0.98 22.46
C GLY A 189 0.74 -1.59 22.11
N TYR A 190 0.85 -2.32 20.99
CA TYR A 190 2.08 -2.99 20.59
C TYR A 190 2.95 -2.06 19.72
N PRO A 191 4.27 -1.93 20.03
CA PRO A 191 5.15 -1.08 19.24
C PRO A 191 5.29 -1.62 17.82
N LEU A 192 5.04 -0.76 16.83
CA LEU A 192 5.22 -1.12 15.42
C LEU A 192 6.69 -1.50 15.19
N PRO A 193 6.99 -2.64 14.51
CA PRO A 193 8.37 -3.05 14.33
C PRO A 193 9.12 -2.04 13.47
N ALA A 194 10.35 -1.71 13.86
CA ALA A 194 11.29 -1.01 12.99
C ALA A 194 11.31 -1.70 11.61
N GLY A 195 11.10 -0.89 10.57
CA GLY A 195 11.00 -1.38 9.19
C GLY A 195 12.29 -2.06 8.72
N PRO A 196 12.25 -2.79 7.58
CA PRO A 196 13.47 -3.30 6.96
C PRO A 196 14.49 -2.16 6.76
N ALA A 197 15.74 -2.38 7.20
CA ALA A 197 16.81 -1.40 7.06
C ALA A 197 17.19 -1.27 5.57
N GLY A 198 16.57 -0.30 4.91
CA GLY A 198 16.67 -0.09 3.47
C GLY A 198 15.78 -1.02 2.63
N PRO A 199 15.56 -0.69 1.34
CA PRO A 199 15.03 -1.65 0.38
C PRO A 199 16.00 -2.84 0.24
N PRO A 200 15.53 -4.05 -0.13
CA PRO A 200 16.44 -5.12 -0.50
C PRO A 200 17.34 -4.63 -1.65
N THR A 201 18.67 -4.74 -1.46
CA THR A 201 19.64 -4.25 -2.44
C THR A 201 19.32 -4.82 -3.83
N PRO A 202 19.09 -3.98 -4.85
CA PRO A 202 18.73 -4.47 -6.17
C PRO A 202 19.87 -5.37 -6.70
N PRO A 203 19.57 -6.54 -7.28
CA PRO A 203 20.58 -7.38 -7.91
C PRO A 203 21.34 -6.56 -8.96
N GLY A 204 22.66 -6.46 -8.80
CA GLY A 204 23.52 -5.76 -9.75
C GLY A 204 23.59 -6.46 -11.11
N ALA A 205 23.83 -5.64 -12.14
CA ALA A 205 23.87 -5.99 -13.57
C ALA A 205 22.52 -6.40 -14.21
N PRO A 206 22.27 -6.01 -15.48
CA PRO A 206 21.15 -6.54 -16.25
C PRO A 206 21.36 -8.03 -16.50
N ALA A 207 20.45 -8.87 -16.02
CA ALA A 207 20.54 -10.31 -16.20
C ALA A 207 20.35 -10.68 -17.68
N ALA A 208 21.24 -11.54 -18.20
CA ALA A 208 20.99 -12.24 -19.47
C ALA A 208 19.70 -13.07 -19.36
N PRO A 209 18.95 -13.29 -20.46
CA PRO A 209 17.57 -13.80 -20.42
C PRO A 209 17.39 -15.29 -20.07
N ASN A 210 18.34 -15.90 -19.34
CA ASN A 210 18.21 -17.26 -18.79
C ASN A 210 17.33 -17.25 -17.52
N ASP A 211 16.05 -17.10 -17.81
CA ASP A 211 14.87 -16.86 -16.96
C ASP A 211 14.70 -17.80 -15.74
N PHE A 212 15.21 -19.03 -15.81
CA PHE A 212 14.81 -20.14 -14.93
C PHE A 212 15.07 -19.90 -13.43
N LEU A 213 16.26 -19.40 -13.05
CA LEU A 213 16.58 -19.18 -11.63
C LEU A 213 15.69 -18.10 -11.00
N LYS A 214 15.35 -17.06 -11.78
CA LYS A 214 14.40 -16.03 -11.36
C LYS A 214 12.98 -16.61 -11.25
N LYS A 215 12.53 -17.38 -12.24
CA LYS A 215 11.24 -18.09 -12.18
C LYS A 215 11.09 -18.96 -10.94
N MET A 216 12.19 -19.57 -10.48
CA MET A 216 12.24 -20.33 -9.22
C MET A 216 12.22 -19.47 -7.96
N ASP A 217 12.87 -18.29 -7.93
CA ASP A 217 12.69 -17.30 -6.86
C ASP A 217 11.21 -16.84 -6.79
N ASP A 218 10.60 -16.53 -7.94
CA ASP A 218 9.21 -16.07 -8.05
C ASP A 218 8.19 -17.18 -7.68
N PHE A 219 8.46 -18.44 -8.03
CA PHE A 219 7.70 -19.62 -7.59
C PHE A 219 7.71 -19.73 -6.06
N TRP A 220 8.89 -19.66 -5.43
CA TRP A 220 9.03 -19.75 -3.99
C TRP A 220 8.39 -18.55 -3.26
N LEU A 221 8.44 -17.35 -3.85
CA LEU A 221 7.76 -16.16 -3.35
C LEU A 221 6.24 -16.39 -3.22
N LEU A 222 5.60 -16.96 -4.25
CA LEU A 222 4.16 -17.24 -4.24
C LEU A 222 3.78 -18.33 -3.23
N LYS A 223 4.59 -19.40 -3.10
CA LYS A 223 4.38 -20.49 -2.12
C LYS A 223 4.51 -19.99 -0.67
N GLU A 224 5.50 -19.16 -0.38
CA GLU A 224 5.69 -18.58 0.96
C GLU A 224 4.56 -17.63 1.33
N LEU A 225 4.18 -16.74 0.41
CA LEU A 225 3.07 -15.81 0.59
C LEU A 225 1.75 -16.56 0.88
N GLN A 226 1.50 -17.70 0.21
CA GLN A 226 0.35 -18.57 0.48
C GLN A 226 0.38 -19.13 1.91
N THR A 227 1.56 -19.59 2.36
CA THR A 227 1.75 -20.15 3.70
C THR A 227 1.61 -19.07 4.79
N TRP A 228 2.12 -17.86 4.56
CA TRP A 228 1.91 -16.69 5.44
C TRP A 228 0.43 -16.32 5.58
N LEU A 229 -0.33 -16.22 4.48
CA LEU A 229 -1.75 -15.83 4.51
C LEU A 229 -2.59 -16.84 5.29
N TRP A 230 -2.41 -18.13 5.04
CA TRP A 230 -3.10 -19.20 5.77
C TRP A 230 -2.75 -19.23 7.27
N ARG A 231 -1.49 -18.96 7.61
CA ARG A 231 -1.00 -18.87 9.00
C ARG A 231 -1.56 -17.64 9.72
N SER A 232 -1.47 -16.47 9.09
CA SER A 232 -2.00 -15.21 9.65
C SER A 232 -3.52 -15.26 9.85
N ALA A 233 -4.26 -15.88 8.94
CA ALA A 233 -5.71 -16.08 9.09
C ALA A 233 -6.07 -16.92 10.33
N LYS A 234 -5.21 -17.87 10.75
CA LYS A 234 -5.36 -18.59 12.02
C LYS A 234 -4.99 -17.73 13.22
N ASP A 235 -3.94 -16.91 13.10
CA ASP A 235 -3.50 -16.03 14.18
C ASP A 235 -4.52 -14.93 14.49
N PHE A 236 -5.13 -14.30 13.49
CA PHE A 236 -6.23 -13.35 13.71
C PHE A 236 -7.48 -14.03 14.27
N ASN A 237 -7.82 -15.25 13.84
CA ASN A 237 -8.89 -16.05 14.47
C ASN A 237 -8.59 -16.41 15.94
N ARG A 238 -7.32 -16.57 16.32
CA ARG A 238 -6.90 -16.77 17.72
C ARG A 238 -6.98 -15.46 18.51
N LEU A 239 -6.58 -14.34 17.91
CA LEU A 239 -6.58 -13.01 18.52
C LEU A 239 -8.01 -12.50 18.77
N LYS A 240 -8.90 -12.66 17.78
CA LYS A 240 -10.35 -12.38 17.87
C LYS A 240 -11.04 -13.10 19.04
N LYS A 241 -10.55 -14.28 19.44
CA LYS A 241 -11.09 -15.05 20.59
C LYS A 241 -10.58 -14.56 21.95
N LYS A 242 -9.62 -13.63 21.98
CA LYS A 242 -9.05 -13.05 23.21
C LYS A 242 -9.61 -11.66 23.53
N VAL A 243 -9.91 -10.87 22.50
CA VAL A 243 -10.57 -9.57 22.67
C VAL A 243 -12.04 -9.80 23.08
N PRO A 244 -12.54 -9.17 24.15
CA PRO A 244 -13.94 -9.30 24.55
C PRO A 244 -14.89 -8.85 23.43
N PRO A 245 -16.06 -9.49 23.24
CA PRO A 245 -17.08 -8.93 22.39
C PRO A 245 -17.66 -7.67 23.04
N ALA A 246 -17.65 -6.57 22.29
CA ALA A 246 -18.19 -5.22 22.55
C ALA A 246 -19.46 -5.10 23.43
N VAL A 247 -20.31 -6.13 23.46
CA VAL A 247 -21.59 -6.18 24.15
C VAL A 247 -21.44 -6.42 25.67
N VAL A 248 -20.30 -6.95 26.14
CA VAL A 248 -20.15 -7.42 27.54
C VAL A 248 -19.82 -6.28 28.52
N THR A 249 -19.08 -5.26 28.10
CA THR A 249 -18.66 -4.14 28.97
C THR A 249 -19.80 -3.22 29.40
N LEU A 250 -20.87 -3.10 28.58
CA LEU A 250 -22.04 -2.26 28.88
C LEU A 250 -22.95 -2.78 30.00
N ARG A 251 -22.65 -3.91 30.65
CA ARG A 251 -23.56 -4.60 31.59
C ARG A 251 -23.13 -4.62 33.06
N LEU A 252 -22.24 -3.71 33.50
CA LEU A 252 -21.71 -3.70 34.87
C LEU A 252 -21.90 -2.38 35.67
N GLU A 253 -22.20 -1.24 35.02
CA GLU A 253 -22.37 0.06 35.71
C GLU A 253 -23.85 0.49 35.85
N ALA A 254 -24.76 -0.47 36.06
CA ALA A 254 -26.20 -0.23 36.16
C ALA A 254 -26.83 -0.68 37.50
N ARG A 255 -26.02 -0.74 38.57
CA ARG A 255 -26.46 -0.98 39.96
C ARG A 255 -25.53 -0.29 40.96
N GLY A 256 -25.95 0.83 41.55
CA GLY A 256 -25.23 1.39 42.69
C GLY A 256 -25.23 2.91 42.85
N PHE A 257 -26.38 3.58 42.74
CA PHE A 257 -26.73 4.80 43.48
C PHE A 257 -28.26 4.83 43.68
#